data_AF-A0AAU5B985-F1
#
_entry.id   AF-A0AAU5B985-F1
#
_cell.length_a   1.000
_cell.length_b   1.000
_cell.length_c   1.000
_cell.angle_alpha   90.00
_cell.angle_beta   90.00
_cell.angle_gamma   90.00
#
_symmetry.space_group_name_H-M   'P 1'
#
loop_
_entity.id
_entity.type
_entity.pdbx_description
1 polymer ?
#
loop_
_entity_poly.entity_id
_entity_poly.type
_entity_poly.pdbx_seq_one_letter_code
_entity_poly.pdbx_strand_id
1 'polypeptide(L)'
;MPERRTVALVTLGCARNEVDSEELAGRLAADGWELVEDASDADVAVVNTCGFVEAAKKDSVDALLEANDLKDHGRTQAVVAVGCMAERYGKDLAEALPEADGVLGFDDYADISDRLQTILNGGIHASHTPRDRRKLLPISPAERQDAAVALPGHAQEIASAPADLPDGVAPVSGPRAPLRRRLGTSPVASVKLASGCDRRCTFCAIPSFRGSFISRRPSDVLGETRWLAEQGVKEVMLVSENNTSYGKDLGDIRLLETLLPELADVDGIERIRVSYLQPAEMRPGLIDVLTSTPKVAPYFDLSFQHSAPGVLRAMRRFGDTDRFLELLDTIRSKAPQAGARSNFIVGFPGETEADLAELERFLTGARLDAIGVFGYSDEEGTEAVGYENKLDADTIAERLAHISQLAEELTSQRAEERVGETLQVLVESVESEEDGPVAIGRAAHQAPETDGQVVFTTREGLVPGLMVEAKAVGTEGVDLVAEHLTLSEAAR
;
A
#
# COMPACT_ATOMS: atom_id res chain seq x y z
N MET A 1 4.18 -34.64 21.41
CA MET A 1 3.89 -33.21 21.68
C MET A 1 2.53 -32.93 21.05
N PRO A 2 1.65 -32.13 21.65
CA PRO A 2 0.44 -31.72 20.92
C PRO A 2 0.87 -31.09 19.59
N GLU A 3 0.18 -31.45 18.52
CA GLU A 3 0.45 -30.97 17.16
C GLU A 3 0.32 -29.43 17.17
N ARG A 4 1.32 -28.73 16.59
CA ARG A 4 1.24 -27.27 16.47
C ARG A 4 0.14 -26.93 15.48
N ARG A 5 -0.69 -25.94 15.82
CA ARG A 5 -1.71 -25.44 14.92
C ARG A 5 -1.06 -24.68 13.78
N THR A 6 -1.50 -24.92 12.55
CA THR A 6 -1.01 -24.24 11.35
C THR A 6 -1.98 -23.14 10.91
N VAL A 7 -1.45 -22.05 10.37
CA VAL A 7 -2.26 -20.93 9.86
C VAL A 7 -1.63 -20.37 8.57
N ALA A 8 -2.48 -20.07 7.59
CA ALA A 8 -2.11 -19.36 6.37
C ALA A 8 -2.73 -17.96 6.37
N LEU A 9 -1.96 -16.96 5.93
CA LEU A 9 -2.42 -15.58 5.77
C LEU A 9 -2.58 -15.28 4.27
N VAL A 10 -3.81 -15.27 3.77
CA VAL A 10 -4.12 -14.86 2.39
C VAL A 10 -4.32 -13.35 2.39
N THR A 11 -3.38 -12.61 1.80
CA THR A 11 -3.39 -11.14 1.85
C THR A 11 -3.91 -10.56 0.56
N LEU A 12 -4.96 -9.74 0.65
CA LEU A 12 -5.51 -8.99 -0.47
C LEU A 12 -5.44 -7.49 -0.21
N GLY A 13 -5.54 -6.70 -1.28
CA GLY A 13 -5.71 -5.26 -1.20
C GLY A 13 -4.43 -4.49 -1.52
N CYS A 14 -3.78 -3.93 -0.50
CA CYS A 14 -2.67 -3.00 -0.72
C CYS A 14 -1.54 -3.19 0.29
N ALA A 15 -0.41 -2.54 0.03
CA ALA A 15 0.77 -2.46 0.91
C ALA A 15 0.50 -2.23 2.41
N ARG A 16 -0.60 -1.55 2.77
CA ARG A 16 -0.99 -1.39 4.19
C ARG A 16 -1.58 -2.68 4.78
N ASN A 17 -2.37 -3.42 4.00
CA ASN A 17 -2.89 -4.72 4.39
C ASN A 17 -1.76 -5.75 4.50
N GLU A 18 -0.73 -5.70 3.65
CA GLU A 18 0.47 -6.55 3.81
C GLU A 18 1.15 -6.35 5.16
N VAL A 19 1.38 -5.09 5.57
CA VAL A 19 1.95 -4.79 6.90
C VAL A 19 1.05 -5.35 8.01
N ASP A 20 -0.26 -5.20 7.88
CA ASP A 20 -1.21 -5.73 8.86
C ASP A 20 -1.17 -7.27 8.93
N SER A 21 -1.05 -7.96 7.78
CA SER A 21 -0.91 -9.42 7.72
C SER A 21 0.41 -9.91 8.33
N GLU A 22 1.53 -9.25 8.05
CA GLU A 22 2.83 -9.61 8.62
C GLU A 22 2.88 -9.36 10.14
N GLU A 23 2.14 -8.37 10.67
CA GLU A 23 1.95 -8.20 12.11
C GLU A 23 1.11 -9.35 12.71
N LEU A 24 -0.02 -9.70 12.09
CA LEU A 24 -0.84 -10.84 12.53
C LEU A 24 -0.03 -12.14 12.53
N ALA A 25 0.76 -12.37 11.48
CA ALA A 25 1.69 -13.49 11.36
C ALA A 25 2.73 -13.50 12.50
N GLY A 26 3.30 -12.34 12.83
CA GLY A 26 4.22 -12.18 13.95
C GLY A 26 3.60 -12.53 15.29
N ARG A 27 2.37 -12.07 15.55
CA ARG A 27 1.59 -12.39 16.77
C ARG A 27 1.29 -13.88 16.88
N LEU A 28 0.76 -14.48 15.81
CA LEU A 28 0.43 -15.90 15.76
C LEU A 28 1.68 -16.77 15.97
N ALA A 29 2.80 -16.43 15.32
CA ALA A 29 4.07 -17.13 15.52
C ALA A 29 4.58 -17.02 16.97
N ALA A 30 4.45 -15.86 17.60
CA ALA A 30 4.81 -15.65 19.00
C ALA A 30 3.97 -16.51 19.97
N ASP A 31 2.71 -16.76 19.61
CA ASP A 31 1.79 -17.62 20.37
C ASP A 31 1.93 -19.12 20.00
N GLY A 32 2.91 -19.47 19.16
CA GLY A 32 3.28 -20.85 18.86
C GLY A 32 2.58 -21.49 17.66
N TRP A 33 1.86 -20.71 16.86
CA TRP A 33 1.32 -21.17 15.57
C TRP A 33 2.44 -21.37 14.55
N GLU A 34 2.26 -22.35 13.68
CA GLU A 34 3.12 -22.59 12.52
C GLU A 34 2.52 -21.90 11.30
N LEU A 35 3.27 -20.97 10.70
CA LEU A 35 2.84 -20.29 9.48
C LEU A 35 3.14 -21.19 8.28
N VAL A 36 2.14 -21.39 7.43
CA VAL A 36 2.26 -22.10 6.16
C VAL A 36 1.85 -21.18 5.01
N GLU A 37 2.42 -21.40 3.83
CA GLU A 37 2.16 -20.56 2.64
C GLU A 37 0.81 -20.88 2.01
N ASP A 38 0.49 -22.16 1.86
CA ASP A 38 -0.74 -22.63 1.23
C ASP A 38 -1.87 -22.80 2.27
N ALA A 39 -3.04 -22.23 1.98
CA ALA A 39 -4.21 -22.34 2.84
C ALA A 39 -4.69 -23.79 3.01
N SER A 40 -4.45 -24.66 2.02
CA SER A 40 -4.83 -26.08 2.05
C SER A 40 -4.01 -26.91 3.04
N ASP A 41 -2.83 -26.41 3.46
CA ASP A 41 -1.96 -27.01 4.48
C ASP A 41 -2.19 -26.41 5.89
N ALA A 42 -3.06 -25.40 6.01
CA ALA A 42 -3.34 -24.70 7.26
C ALA A 42 -4.52 -25.32 8.02
N ASP A 43 -4.52 -25.29 9.36
CA ASP A 43 -5.73 -25.56 10.14
C ASP A 43 -6.73 -24.38 10.02
N VAL A 44 -6.21 -23.16 9.87
CA VAL A 44 -7.01 -21.94 9.67
C VAL A 44 -6.49 -21.14 8.48
N ALA A 45 -7.37 -20.78 7.56
CA ALA A 45 -7.10 -19.78 6.54
C ALA A 45 -7.60 -18.42 7.01
N VAL A 46 -6.70 -17.47 7.23
CA VAL A 46 -7.05 -16.09 7.58
C VAL A 46 -6.92 -15.23 6.33
N VAL A 47 -8.04 -14.72 5.84
CA VAL A 47 -8.10 -13.90 4.63
C VAL A 47 -8.16 -12.42 5.02
N ASN A 48 -7.10 -11.67 4.75
CA ASN A 48 -7.04 -10.22 4.96
C ASN A 48 -7.64 -9.49 3.76
N THR A 49 -8.90 -9.09 3.95
CA THR A 49 -9.79 -8.58 2.90
C THR A 49 -9.60 -7.09 2.61
N CYS A 50 -9.87 -6.71 1.36
CA CYS A 50 -9.96 -5.32 0.91
C CYS A 50 -11.42 -4.86 0.85
N GLY A 51 -11.71 -3.66 1.36
CA GLY A 51 -13.08 -3.15 1.46
C GLY A 51 -13.34 -1.86 0.67
N PHE A 52 -12.43 -1.46 -0.22
CA PHE A 52 -12.45 -0.13 -0.83
C PHE A 52 -13.02 -0.11 -2.25
N VAL A 53 -12.32 -0.70 -3.23
CA VAL A 53 -12.78 -0.72 -4.63
C VAL A 53 -13.67 -1.95 -4.86
N GLU A 54 -14.70 -1.82 -5.69
CA GLU A 54 -15.68 -2.88 -5.95
C GLU A 54 -15.03 -4.19 -6.44
N ALA A 55 -14.09 -4.10 -7.38
CA ALA A 55 -13.31 -5.25 -7.83
C ALA A 55 -12.59 -5.95 -6.65
N ALA A 56 -11.90 -5.18 -5.82
CA ALA A 56 -11.16 -5.73 -4.68
C ALA A 56 -12.08 -6.32 -3.57
N LYS A 57 -13.31 -5.80 -3.42
CA LYS A 57 -14.33 -6.41 -2.54
C LYS A 57 -14.76 -7.76 -3.09
N LYS A 58 -15.00 -7.86 -4.41
CA LYS A 58 -15.34 -9.11 -5.07
C LYS A 58 -14.21 -10.14 -4.93
N ASP A 59 -12.97 -9.76 -5.22
CA ASP A 59 -11.80 -10.64 -5.06
C ASP A 59 -11.67 -11.15 -3.60
N SER A 60 -12.03 -10.30 -2.63
CA SER A 60 -12.05 -10.69 -1.21
C SER A 60 -13.12 -11.71 -0.86
N VAL A 61 -14.30 -11.63 -1.49
CA VAL A 61 -15.37 -12.62 -1.32
C VAL A 61 -14.98 -13.92 -2.02
N ASP A 62 -14.48 -13.85 -3.25
CA ASP A 62 -14.06 -15.01 -4.03
C ASP A 62 -12.96 -15.80 -3.30
N ALA A 63 -11.97 -15.13 -2.71
CA ALA A 63 -10.92 -15.77 -1.92
C ALA A 63 -11.43 -16.43 -0.61
N LEU A 64 -12.45 -15.85 0.03
CA LEU A 64 -13.07 -16.46 1.21
C LEU A 64 -13.83 -17.74 0.84
N LEU A 65 -14.53 -17.73 -0.31
CA LEU A 65 -15.24 -18.90 -0.82
C LEU A 65 -14.25 -20.00 -1.24
N GLU A 66 -13.19 -19.65 -1.96
CA GLU A 66 -12.14 -20.59 -2.35
C GLU A 66 -11.47 -21.23 -1.12
N ALA A 67 -11.14 -20.43 -0.09
CA ALA A 67 -10.58 -20.94 1.16
C ALA A 67 -11.57 -21.86 1.90
N ASN A 68 -12.88 -21.61 1.79
CA ASN A 68 -13.90 -22.46 2.41
C ASN A 68 -14.04 -23.80 1.69
N ASP A 69 -13.91 -23.85 0.37
CA ASP A 69 -13.91 -25.10 -0.40
C ASP A 69 -12.79 -26.05 0.04
N LEU A 70 -11.65 -25.50 0.50
CA LEU A 70 -10.55 -26.28 1.06
C LEU A 70 -10.95 -27.09 2.30
N LYS A 71 -12.04 -26.77 2.99
CA LYS A 71 -12.53 -27.55 4.14
C LYS A 71 -13.02 -28.95 3.74
N ASP A 72 -13.36 -29.17 2.48
CA ASP A 72 -13.82 -30.47 1.99
C ASP A 72 -12.66 -31.41 1.60
N HIS A 73 -11.49 -30.88 1.24
CA HIS A 73 -10.41 -31.66 0.63
C HIS A 73 -8.99 -31.33 1.12
N GLY A 74 -8.81 -30.27 1.92
CA GLY A 74 -7.55 -29.85 2.52
C GLY A 74 -7.49 -30.10 4.03
N ARG A 75 -6.48 -29.53 4.67
CA ARG A 75 -6.34 -29.49 6.14
C ARG A 75 -7.17 -28.39 6.80
N THR A 76 -7.61 -27.40 6.02
CA THR A 76 -8.37 -26.23 6.50
C THR A 76 -9.62 -26.65 7.27
N GLN A 77 -9.73 -26.18 8.50
CA GLN A 77 -10.88 -26.45 9.37
C GLN A 77 -11.74 -25.19 9.58
N ALA A 78 -11.14 -24.02 9.49
CA ALA A 78 -11.83 -22.74 9.62
C ALA A 78 -11.29 -21.69 8.64
N VAL A 79 -12.19 -20.83 8.18
CA VAL A 79 -11.88 -19.64 7.37
C VAL A 79 -12.27 -18.38 8.14
N VAL A 80 -11.36 -17.44 8.26
CA VAL A 80 -11.57 -16.21 9.04
C VAL A 80 -11.27 -14.98 8.21
N ALA A 81 -12.27 -14.11 8.08
CA ALA A 81 -12.12 -12.82 7.42
C ALA A 81 -11.56 -11.77 8.41
N VAL A 82 -10.48 -11.11 8.01
CA VAL A 82 -9.91 -9.94 8.69
C VAL A 82 -9.75 -8.80 7.68
N GLY A 83 -9.26 -7.64 8.09
CA GLY A 83 -8.91 -6.54 7.17
C GLY A 83 -9.99 -5.48 7.02
N CYS A 84 -9.88 -4.70 5.94
CA CYS A 84 -10.71 -3.52 5.72
C CYS A 84 -12.19 -3.87 5.52
N MET A 85 -12.50 -4.94 4.78
CA MET A 85 -13.89 -5.36 4.54
C MET A 85 -14.52 -5.89 5.84
N ALA A 86 -13.78 -6.73 6.57
CA ALA A 86 -14.19 -7.24 7.87
C ALA A 86 -14.48 -6.11 8.86
N GLU A 87 -13.59 -5.12 9.02
CA GLU A 87 -13.83 -3.97 9.91
C GLU A 87 -15.02 -3.11 9.44
N ARG A 88 -15.15 -2.88 8.13
CA ARG A 88 -16.17 -1.99 7.58
C ARG A 88 -17.58 -2.56 7.73
N TYR A 89 -17.78 -3.84 7.49
CA TYR A 89 -19.11 -4.46 7.43
C TYR A 89 -19.42 -5.36 8.64
N GLY A 90 -18.40 -5.86 9.35
CA GLY A 90 -18.57 -6.58 10.63
C GLY A 90 -19.68 -7.63 10.58
N LYS A 91 -20.68 -7.45 11.46
CA LYS A 91 -21.87 -8.30 11.53
C LYS A 91 -22.61 -8.46 10.21
N ASP A 92 -22.69 -7.43 9.37
CA ASP A 92 -23.40 -7.50 8.09
C ASP A 92 -22.68 -8.44 7.11
N LEU A 93 -21.33 -8.46 7.14
CA LEU A 93 -20.53 -9.42 6.37
C LEU A 93 -20.70 -10.84 6.90
N ALA A 94 -20.68 -11.02 8.23
CA ALA A 94 -20.89 -12.33 8.85
C ALA A 94 -22.28 -12.92 8.55
N GLU A 95 -23.31 -12.07 8.41
CA GLU A 95 -24.66 -12.49 8.01
C GLU A 95 -24.76 -12.80 6.51
N ALA A 96 -24.04 -12.03 5.67
CA ALA A 96 -24.08 -12.21 4.22
C ALA A 96 -23.19 -13.34 3.69
N LEU A 97 -22.13 -13.72 4.43
CA LEU A 97 -21.14 -14.70 4.03
C LEU A 97 -20.89 -15.74 5.16
N PRO A 98 -21.84 -16.66 5.40
CA PRO A 98 -21.73 -17.69 6.45
C PRO A 98 -20.61 -18.70 6.21
N GLU A 99 -20.01 -18.73 5.02
CA GLU A 99 -18.83 -19.54 4.66
C GLU A 99 -17.57 -19.09 5.42
N ALA A 100 -17.53 -17.85 5.90
CA ALA A 100 -16.50 -17.41 6.85
C ALA A 100 -16.91 -17.80 8.28
N ASP A 101 -16.17 -18.74 8.89
CA ASP A 101 -16.40 -19.18 10.28
C ASP A 101 -16.16 -18.07 11.32
N GLY A 102 -15.50 -16.97 10.92
CA GLY A 102 -15.41 -15.76 11.72
C GLY A 102 -15.12 -14.51 10.89
N VAL A 103 -15.69 -13.39 11.30
CA VAL A 103 -15.35 -12.05 10.79
C VAL A 103 -14.82 -11.23 11.97
N LEU A 104 -13.53 -10.90 11.94
CA LEU A 104 -12.83 -10.23 13.04
C LEU A 104 -12.46 -8.79 12.65
N GLY A 105 -12.81 -7.85 13.51
CA GLY A 105 -12.43 -6.44 13.37
C GLY A 105 -11.00 -6.17 13.85
N PHE A 106 -10.55 -4.93 13.69
CA PHE A 106 -9.22 -4.51 14.14
C PHE A 106 -9.02 -4.64 15.65
N ASP A 107 -10.11 -4.51 16.42
CA ASP A 107 -10.08 -4.63 17.89
C ASP A 107 -9.79 -6.09 18.34
N ASP A 108 -9.96 -7.09 17.46
CA ASP A 108 -9.66 -8.50 17.74
C ASP A 108 -8.19 -8.90 17.49
N TYR A 109 -7.41 -8.07 16.79
CA TYR A 109 -6.06 -8.41 16.34
C TYR A 109 -5.09 -8.64 17.51
N ALA A 110 -5.30 -7.95 18.63
CA ALA A 110 -4.48 -8.09 19.82
C ALA A 110 -4.57 -9.50 20.43
N ASP A 111 -5.75 -10.13 20.34
CA ASP A 111 -6.05 -11.46 20.88
C ASP A 111 -6.24 -12.50 19.77
N ILE A 112 -5.64 -12.28 18.59
CA ILE A 112 -5.96 -13.06 17.37
C ILE A 112 -5.82 -14.57 17.60
N SER A 113 -4.78 -15.02 18.31
CA SER A 113 -4.58 -16.44 18.63
C SER A 113 -5.76 -17.03 19.38
N ASP A 114 -6.24 -16.37 20.45
CA ASP A 114 -7.38 -16.83 21.24
C ASP A 114 -8.68 -16.87 20.42
N ARG A 115 -8.86 -15.89 19.51
CA ARG A 115 -10.01 -15.83 18.60
C ARG A 115 -10.01 -17.02 17.64
N LEU A 116 -8.90 -17.28 16.96
CA LEU A 116 -8.78 -18.43 16.06
C LEU A 116 -8.91 -19.75 16.82
N GLN A 117 -8.38 -19.83 18.05
CA GLN A 117 -8.54 -21.04 18.86
C GLN A 117 -9.99 -21.31 19.24
N THR A 118 -10.74 -20.25 19.59
CA THR A 118 -12.17 -20.36 19.89
C THR A 118 -12.94 -20.89 18.69
N ILE A 119 -12.69 -20.33 17.49
CA ILE A 119 -13.36 -20.73 16.25
C ILE A 119 -13.05 -22.19 15.91
N LEU A 120 -11.77 -22.60 15.93
CA LEU A 120 -11.36 -23.99 15.68
C LEU A 120 -12.00 -25.00 16.65
N ASN A 121 -12.25 -24.59 17.89
CA ASN A 121 -12.87 -25.45 18.89
C ASN A 121 -14.41 -25.48 18.79
N GLY A 122 -14.99 -24.93 17.72
CA GLY A 122 -16.44 -24.85 17.48
C GLY A 122 -17.15 -23.75 18.27
N GLY A 123 -16.41 -22.82 18.87
CA GLY A 123 -16.97 -21.63 19.50
C GLY A 123 -17.33 -20.56 18.47
N ILE A 124 -18.36 -19.77 18.77
CA ILE A 124 -18.78 -18.65 17.92
C ILE A 124 -18.19 -17.36 18.48
N HIS A 125 -17.41 -16.64 17.69
CA HIS A 125 -17.02 -15.26 17.98
C HIS A 125 -18.00 -14.31 17.29
N ALA A 126 -18.70 -13.48 18.07
CA ALA A 126 -19.64 -12.52 17.51
C ALA A 126 -18.88 -11.33 16.91
N SER A 127 -19.08 -11.10 15.61
CA SER A 127 -18.53 -9.95 14.91
C SER A 127 -19.04 -8.62 15.47
N HIS A 128 -18.21 -7.58 15.38
CA HIS A 128 -18.57 -6.26 15.86
C HIS A 128 -19.70 -5.65 15.03
N THR A 129 -20.41 -4.69 15.64
CA THR A 129 -21.30 -3.81 14.89
C THR A 129 -20.48 -2.68 14.27
N PRO A 130 -20.54 -2.47 12.94
CA PRO A 130 -19.85 -1.37 12.27
C PRO A 130 -20.12 -0.02 12.94
N ARG A 131 -19.06 0.77 13.12
CA ARG A 131 -19.13 2.10 13.72
C ARG A 131 -18.07 3.00 13.13
N ASP A 132 -18.33 4.30 13.14
CA ASP A 132 -17.37 5.31 12.73
C ASP A 132 -16.20 5.39 13.72
N ARG A 133 -15.06 4.79 13.37
CA ARG A 133 -13.85 4.73 14.19
C ARG A 133 -13.24 6.11 14.47
N ARG A 134 -13.58 7.16 13.71
CA ARG A 134 -13.16 8.54 14.05
C ARG A 134 -13.67 8.96 15.41
N LYS A 135 -14.80 8.40 15.86
CA LYS A 135 -15.40 8.67 17.17
C LYS A 135 -14.68 7.97 18.33
N LEU A 136 -13.77 7.04 18.04
CA LEU A 136 -12.96 6.34 19.05
C LEU A 136 -11.76 7.16 19.50
N LEU A 137 -11.44 8.24 18.78
CA LEU A 137 -10.26 9.06 19.02
C LEU A 137 -10.67 10.49 19.40
N PRO A 138 -9.86 11.18 20.25
CA PRO A 138 -10.03 12.59 20.51
C PRO A 138 -10.03 13.43 19.23
N ILE A 139 -10.84 14.49 19.23
CA ILE A 139 -10.89 15.44 18.10
C ILE A 139 -9.52 16.10 17.94
N SER A 140 -8.87 16.46 19.04
CA SER A 140 -7.53 17.06 19.06
C SER A 140 -6.48 16.02 18.63
N PRO A 141 -5.73 16.24 17.53
CA PRO A 141 -4.70 15.29 17.09
C PRO A 141 -3.64 14.99 18.16
N ALA A 142 -3.21 16.00 18.92
CA ALA A 142 -2.17 15.85 19.94
C ALA A 142 -2.57 14.95 21.13
N GLU A 143 -3.87 14.73 21.35
CA GLU A 143 -4.39 13.88 22.43
C GLU A 143 -4.56 12.42 22.00
N ARG A 144 -4.38 12.09 20.71
CA ARG A 144 -4.68 10.75 20.16
C ARG A 144 -3.63 9.71 20.50
N GLN A 145 -2.39 10.12 20.77
CA GLN A 145 -1.27 9.22 21.06
C GLN A 145 -1.50 8.38 22.33
N ASP A 146 -2.30 8.90 23.28
CA ASP A 146 -2.61 8.22 24.54
C ASP A 146 -3.92 7.40 24.47
N ALA A 147 -4.59 7.37 23.32
CA ALA A 147 -5.86 6.67 23.17
C ALA A 147 -5.65 5.16 23.04
N ALA A 148 -6.34 4.38 23.87
CA ALA A 148 -6.35 2.92 23.79
C ALA A 148 -7.30 2.44 22.67
N VAL A 149 -6.87 2.58 21.42
CA VAL A 149 -7.58 2.09 20.23
C VAL A 149 -6.69 1.12 19.49
N ALA A 150 -7.26 0.03 18.97
CA ALA A 150 -6.52 -0.89 18.12
C ALA A 150 -6.17 -0.19 16.80
N LEU A 151 -4.86 -0.14 16.53
CA LEU A 151 -4.28 0.43 15.32
C LEU A 151 -3.46 -0.69 14.67
N PRO A 152 -4.03 -1.43 13.70
CA PRO A 152 -3.28 -2.41 12.94
C PRO A 152 -2.00 -1.76 12.40
N GLY A 153 -0.90 -2.50 12.33
CA GLY A 153 0.41 -2.07 11.83
C GLY A 153 1.13 -1.00 12.66
N HIS A 154 0.70 -0.71 13.90
CA HIS A 154 1.35 0.27 14.79
C HIS A 154 2.32 -0.33 15.81
N ALA A 155 2.62 -1.63 15.75
CA ALA A 155 3.61 -2.24 16.65
C ALA A 155 3.28 -1.95 18.13
N GLN A 156 2.06 -2.24 18.57
CA GLN A 156 1.67 -1.96 19.96
C GLN A 156 2.51 -2.82 20.93
N GLU A 157 3.04 -2.20 21.99
CA GLU A 157 3.74 -2.90 23.06
C GLU A 157 2.82 -3.98 23.66
N ILE A 158 3.23 -5.24 23.54
CA ILE A 158 2.56 -6.33 24.24
C ILE A 158 3.21 -6.42 25.61
N ALA A 159 2.46 -6.09 26.65
CA ALA A 159 2.90 -6.17 28.05
C ALA A 159 3.39 -7.59 28.46
N SER A 160 3.09 -8.61 27.65
CA SER A 160 3.32 -10.03 27.88
C SER A 160 4.03 -10.78 26.75
N ALA A 161 4.77 -10.11 25.85
CA ALA A 161 5.54 -10.83 24.82
C ALA A 161 6.51 -11.85 25.48
N PRO A 162 6.52 -13.13 25.05
CA PRO A 162 7.38 -14.15 25.63
C PRO A 162 8.87 -13.72 25.67
N ALA A 163 9.60 -14.23 26.67
CA ALA A 163 11.03 -13.95 26.80
C ALA A 163 11.83 -14.48 25.60
N ASP A 164 11.40 -15.63 25.06
CA ASP A 164 11.97 -16.34 23.92
C ASP A 164 10.97 -16.27 22.75
N LEU A 165 11.26 -15.44 21.75
CA LEU A 165 10.50 -15.35 20.51
C LEU A 165 11.16 -16.22 19.43
N PRO A 166 10.40 -16.76 18.45
CA PRO A 166 10.98 -17.42 17.30
C PRO A 166 11.91 -16.50 16.49
N ASP A 167 12.92 -17.07 15.85
CA ASP A 167 13.83 -16.33 14.97
C ASP A 167 13.04 -15.57 13.88
N GLY A 168 13.41 -14.30 13.65
CA GLY A 168 12.79 -13.46 12.63
C GLY A 168 11.42 -12.88 13.00
N VAL A 169 10.97 -12.94 14.26
CA VAL A 169 9.72 -12.30 14.72
C VAL A 169 9.93 -10.88 15.29
N ALA A 170 11.13 -10.60 15.81
CA ALA A 170 11.51 -9.31 16.37
C ALA A 170 13.06 -9.14 16.34
N PRO A 171 13.61 -7.92 16.50
CA PRO A 171 15.05 -7.72 16.62
C PRO A 171 15.69 -8.51 17.77
N VAL A 172 16.87 -9.09 17.55
CA VAL A 172 17.61 -9.89 18.55
C VAL A 172 18.11 -9.02 19.72
N SER A 173 18.37 -7.73 19.47
CA SER A 173 18.75 -6.75 20.50
C SER A 173 18.08 -5.40 20.25
N GLY A 174 17.24 -4.95 21.19
CA GLY A 174 16.50 -3.69 21.10
C GLY A 174 15.08 -3.80 21.69
N PRO A 175 14.24 -2.74 21.61
CA PRO A 175 12.82 -2.86 21.89
C PRO A 175 12.20 -3.95 21.00
N ARG A 176 11.42 -4.87 21.60
CA ARG A 176 10.87 -6.07 20.94
C ARG A 176 9.62 -5.81 20.09
N ALA A 177 9.36 -4.56 19.74
CA ALA A 177 8.23 -4.15 18.91
C ALA A 177 8.77 -3.58 17.58
N PRO A 178 8.16 -3.93 16.44
CA PRO A 178 6.95 -4.75 16.26
C PRO A 178 7.20 -6.27 16.36
N LEU A 179 6.19 -7.03 16.83
CA LEU A 179 6.08 -8.44 16.44
C LEU A 179 5.64 -8.46 14.98
N ARG A 180 6.56 -8.74 14.06
CA ARG A 180 6.29 -8.82 12.63
C ARG A 180 7.04 -10.00 12.07
N ARG A 181 6.40 -10.77 11.19
CA ARG A 181 7.04 -11.85 10.46
C ARG A 181 6.80 -11.66 8.99
N ARG A 182 7.88 -11.68 8.20
CA ARG A 182 7.79 -11.61 6.74
C ARG A 182 6.99 -12.81 6.22
N LEU A 183 6.04 -12.54 5.33
CA LEU A 183 5.25 -13.59 4.66
C LEU A 183 5.89 -14.03 3.33
N GLY A 184 6.96 -13.36 2.88
CA GLY A 184 7.71 -13.73 1.70
C GLY A 184 9.15 -13.24 1.75
N THR A 185 9.91 -13.51 0.69
CA THR A 185 11.35 -13.22 0.60
C THR A 185 11.67 -12.01 -0.27
N SER A 186 10.66 -11.23 -0.67
CA SER A 186 10.86 -10.05 -1.51
C SER A 186 11.90 -9.09 -0.91
N PRO A 187 12.85 -8.57 -1.73
CA PRO A 187 13.80 -7.56 -1.29
C PRO A 187 13.15 -6.19 -1.09
N VAL A 188 11.84 -6.07 -1.33
CA VAL A 188 11.04 -4.88 -1.07
C VAL A 188 10.09 -5.17 0.09
N ALA A 189 9.93 -4.22 1.00
CA ALA A 189 8.94 -4.32 2.07
C ALA A 189 8.32 -2.98 2.42
N SER A 190 7.03 -3.02 2.76
CA SER A 190 6.29 -1.85 3.20
C SER A 190 6.51 -1.57 4.69
N VAL A 191 6.62 -0.29 5.05
CA VAL A 191 6.66 0.20 6.43
C VAL A 191 5.60 1.26 6.59
N LYS A 192 4.67 1.02 7.51
CA LYS A 192 3.57 1.95 7.75
C LYS A 192 4.05 3.13 8.59
N LEU A 193 3.80 4.36 8.16
CA LEU A 193 4.12 5.57 8.95
C LEU A 193 2.98 5.98 9.89
N ALA A 194 1.74 5.78 9.46
CA ALA A 194 0.56 6.25 10.16
C ALA A 194 -0.66 5.38 9.83
N SER A 195 -1.74 5.54 10.58
CA SER A 195 -3.03 4.94 10.25
C SER A 195 -4.16 5.95 10.36
N GLY A 196 -5.17 5.74 9.53
CA GLY A 196 -6.33 6.62 9.46
C GLY A 196 -6.05 7.92 8.72
N CYS A 197 -7.07 8.75 8.53
CA CYS A 197 -6.94 10.01 7.80
C CYS A 197 -7.91 11.06 8.30
N ASP A 198 -7.45 12.31 8.42
CA ASP A 198 -8.32 13.45 8.81
C ASP A 198 -8.90 14.21 7.61
N ARG A 199 -8.50 13.83 6.38
CA ARG A 199 -9.06 14.44 5.18
C ARG A 199 -10.55 14.04 5.07
N ARG A 200 -11.37 15.00 4.65
CA ARG A 200 -12.83 14.83 4.50
C ARG A 200 -13.24 14.78 3.04
N CYS A 201 -12.53 13.96 2.25
CA CYS A 201 -12.84 13.75 0.84
C CYS A 201 -14.24 13.15 0.73
N THR A 202 -15.08 13.72 -0.13
CA THR A 202 -16.52 13.44 -0.13
C THR A 202 -16.85 12.04 -0.67
N PHE A 203 -15.92 11.44 -1.42
CA PHE A 203 -15.98 10.08 -1.97
C PHE A 203 -15.29 9.01 -1.12
N CYS A 204 -14.56 9.37 -0.06
CA CYS A 204 -13.66 8.44 0.63
C CYS A 204 -14.26 7.91 1.93
N ALA A 205 -14.51 6.60 2.00
CA ALA A 205 -14.97 5.93 3.21
C ALA A 205 -13.84 5.58 4.19
N ILE A 206 -12.58 5.53 3.76
CA ILE A 206 -11.43 5.06 4.58
C ILE A 206 -11.42 5.64 6.00
N PRO A 207 -11.62 6.96 6.23
CA PRO A 207 -11.60 7.50 7.58
C PRO A 207 -12.64 6.89 8.53
N SER A 208 -13.79 6.42 8.03
CA SER A 208 -14.84 5.86 8.89
C SER A 208 -14.46 4.52 9.53
N PHE A 209 -13.65 3.70 8.84
CA PHE A 209 -13.28 2.37 9.31
C PHE A 209 -11.78 2.19 9.58
N ARG A 210 -10.90 3.07 9.10
CA ARG A 210 -9.48 3.13 9.54
C ARG A 210 -9.26 4.17 10.64
N GLY A 211 -10.25 5.02 10.91
CA GLY A 211 -10.23 6.02 11.99
C GLY A 211 -9.55 7.34 11.61
N SER A 212 -9.43 8.20 12.62
CA SER A 212 -8.69 9.46 12.52
C SER A 212 -7.19 9.24 12.44
N PHE A 213 -6.46 10.21 11.89
CA PHE A 213 -5.03 10.07 11.65
C PHE A 213 -4.23 9.97 12.96
N ILE A 214 -3.37 8.95 13.03
CA ILE A 214 -2.39 8.74 14.10
C ILE A 214 -1.06 8.31 13.46
N SER A 215 0.03 9.00 13.80
CA SER A 215 1.39 8.65 13.41
C SER A 215 1.99 7.61 14.33
N ARG A 216 2.81 6.70 13.79
CA ARG A 216 3.76 5.93 14.59
C ARG A 216 4.93 6.79 15.03
N ARG A 217 5.58 6.44 16.14
CA ARG A 217 6.76 7.17 16.61
C ARG A 217 7.94 6.90 15.67
N PRO A 218 8.79 7.91 15.38
CA PRO A 218 9.97 7.73 14.53
C PRO A 218 10.89 6.59 14.97
N SER A 219 11.04 6.39 16.29
CA SER A 219 11.81 5.28 16.86
C SER A 219 11.34 3.91 16.38
N ASP A 220 10.03 3.72 16.28
CA ASP A 220 9.42 2.44 15.96
C ASP A 220 9.57 2.16 14.47
N VAL A 221 9.42 3.21 13.64
CA VAL A 221 9.66 3.16 12.20
C VAL A 221 11.14 2.81 11.92
N LEU A 222 12.08 3.50 12.57
CA LEU A 222 13.52 3.23 12.42
C LEU A 222 13.90 1.83 12.91
N GLY A 223 13.33 1.39 14.04
CA GLY A 223 13.55 0.05 14.58
C GLY A 223 13.09 -1.04 13.61
N GLU A 224 11.89 -0.88 13.05
CA GLU A 224 11.36 -1.82 12.06
C GLU A 224 12.15 -1.80 10.75
N THR A 225 12.57 -0.63 10.26
CA THR A 225 13.40 -0.53 9.05
C THR A 225 14.75 -1.24 9.21
N ARG A 226 15.39 -1.12 10.39
CA ARG A 226 16.63 -1.88 10.70
C ARG A 226 16.38 -3.38 10.70
N TRP A 227 15.30 -3.82 11.35
CA TRP A 227 14.92 -5.23 11.35
C TRP A 227 14.66 -5.76 9.93
N LEU A 228 13.96 -5.01 9.07
CA LEU A 228 13.74 -5.40 7.68
C LEU A 228 15.06 -5.53 6.91
N ALA A 229 16.02 -4.64 7.14
CA ALA A 229 17.35 -4.76 6.55
C ALA A 229 18.07 -6.06 6.97
N GLU A 230 17.93 -6.48 8.23
CA GLU A 230 18.42 -7.78 8.73
C GLU A 230 17.72 -8.97 8.04
N GLN A 231 16.47 -8.78 7.60
CA GLN A 231 15.72 -9.77 6.81
C GLN A 231 16.03 -9.74 5.30
N GLY A 232 17.05 -8.99 4.88
CA GLY A 232 17.49 -8.92 3.48
C GLY A 232 16.73 -7.92 2.60
N VAL A 233 15.88 -7.07 3.19
CA VAL A 233 15.21 -5.99 2.46
C VAL A 233 16.22 -4.95 2.00
N LYS A 234 16.03 -4.47 0.78
CA LYS A 234 16.83 -3.44 0.10
C LYS A 234 16.05 -2.18 -0.18
N GLU A 235 14.75 -2.30 -0.43
CA GLU A 235 13.87 -1.14 -0.58
C GLU A 235 12.76 -1.12 0.48
N VAL A 236 12.61 0.02 1.15
CA VAL A 236 11.48 0.27 2.04
C VAL A 236 10.49 1.22 1.40
N MET A 237 9.24 0.76 1.31
CA MET A 237 8.08 1.52 0.85
C MET A 237 7.36 2.14 2.05
N LEU A 238 7.46 3.45 2.23
CA LEU A 238 6.75 4.16 3.28
C LEU A 238 5.29 4.36 2.88
N VAL A 239 4.37 3.81 3.67
CA VAL A 239 2.94 3.79 3.36
C VAL A 239 2.07 4.31 4.51
N SER A 240 0.96 4.96 4.16
CA SER A 240 -0.16 5.29 5.06
C SER A 240 -1.32 5.79 4.20
N GLU A 241 -2.44 6.17 4.81
CA GLU A 241 -3.51 6.87 4.09
C GLU A 241 -3.11 8.26 3.57
N ASN A 242 -2.13 8.92 4.22
CA ASN A 242 -1.63 10.24 3.83
C ASN A 242 -0.26 10.52 4.45
N ASN A 243 0.82 10.23 3.72
CA ASN A 243 2.18 10.35 4.27
C ASN A 243 2.61 11.80 4.52
N THR A 244 2.11 12.79 3.77
CA THR A 244 2.50 14.20 3.95
C THR A 244 2.02 14.80 5.28
N SER A 245 1.08 14.12 5.95
CA SER A 245 0.56 14.50 7.28
C SER A 245 1.34 13.88 8.44
N TYR A 246 2.35 13.04 8.18
CA TYR A 246 3.12 12.36 9.22
C TYR A 246 3.77 13.35 10.20
N GLY A 247 3.55 13.12 11.49
CA GLY A 247 4.06 13.96 12.59
C GLY A 247 3.13 15.08 13.06
N LYS A 248 2.02 15.37 12.35
CA LYS A 248 1.09 16.46 12.76
C LYS A 248 0.49 16.24 14.16
N ASP A 249 0.20 15.00 14.52
CA ASP A 249 -0.34 14.60 15.81
C ASP A 249 0.75 14.42 16.88
N LEU A 250 2.02 14.37 16.45
CA LEU A 250 3.22 14.40 17.30
C LEU A 250 3.74 15.82 17.54
N GLY A 251 3.08 16.84 16.98
CA GLY A 251 3.45 18.25 17.13
C GLY A 251 4.55 18.74 16.18
N ASP A 252 4.97 17.92 15.21
CA ASP A 252 5.95 18.30 14.20
C ASP A 252 5.48 17.95 12.78
N ILE A 253 4.99 18.94 12.05
CA ILE A 253 4.53 18.76 10.67
C ILE A 253 5.67 18.48 9.67
N ARG A 254 6.93 18.66 10.07
CA ARG A 254 8.12 18.40 9.25
C ARG A 254 8.79 17.08 9.59
N LEU A 255 8.19 16.25 10.45
CA LEU A 255 8.81 15.02 10.93
C LEU A 255 9.19 14.05 9.81
N LEU A 256 8.41 14.00 8.73
CA LEU A 256 8.77 13.22 7.54
C LEU A 256 10.07 13.73 6.89
N GLU A 257 10.26 15.05 6.82
CA GLU A 257 11.44 15.68 6.22
C GLU A 257 12.71 15.32 7.00
N THR A 258 12.62 15.21 8.33
CA THR A 258 13.76 14.85 9.19
C THR A 258 13.99 13.34 9.28
N LEU A 259 12.92 12.54 9.20
CA LEU A 259 13.00 11.08 9.30
C LEU A 259 13.59 10.42 8.04
N LEU A 260 13.35 10.99 6.85
CA LEU A 260 13.82 10.40 5.59
C LEU A 260 15.34 10.22 5.52
N PRO A 261 16.19 11.21 5.88
CA PRO A 261 17.63 11.01 5.98
C PRO A 261 18.03 9.91 6.97
N GLU A 262 17.38 9.85 8.13
CA GLU A 262 17.67 8.82 9.14
C GLU A 262 17.34 7.40 8.64
N LEU A 263 16.27 7.25 7.85
CA LEU A 263 15.90 5.99 7.21
C LEU A 263 16.86 5.60 6.08
N ALA A 264 17.30 6.57 5.28
CA ALA A 264 18.28 6.35 4.23
C ALA A 264 19.66 5.91 4.76
N ASP A 265 20.01 6.36 5.96
CA ASP A 265 21.26 6.00 6.65
C ASP A 265 21.22 4.60 7.30
N VAL A 266 20.09 3.88 7.25
CA VAL A 266 20.03 2.50 7.76
C VAL A 266 20.88 1.56 6.90
N ASP A 267 21.84 0.89 7.54
CA ASP A 267 22.71 -0.09 6.90
C ASP A 267 21.89 -1.24 6.28
N GLY A 268 22.23 -1.62 5.05
CA GLY A 268 21.56 -2.68 4.30
C GLY A 268 20.40 -2.19 3.42
N ILE A 269 19.82 -1.02 3.70
CA ILE A 269 18.81 -0.38 2.85
C ILE A 269 19.48 0.42 1.74
N GLU A 270 19.03 0.21 0.51
CA GLU A 270 19.53 0.85 -0.71
C GLU A 270 18.55 1.87 -1.28
N ARG A 271 17.24 1.74 -0.97
CA ARG A 271 16.21 2.65 -1.46
C ARG A 271 15.08 2.88 -0.44
N ILE A 272 14.68 4.13 -0.27
CA ILE A 272 13.47 4.53 0.46
C ILE A 272 12.53 5.17 -0.54
N ARG A 273 11.27 4.73 -0.56
CA ARG A 273 10.23 5.33 -1.41
C ARG A 273 9.07 5.82 -0.55
N VAL A 274 8.51 6.96 -0.92
CA VAL A 274 7.34 7.53 -0.24
C VAL A 274 6.15 7.54 -1.18
N SER A 275 5.06 6.88 -0.79
CA SER A 275 3.81 6.86 -1.55
C SER A 275 2.73 7.73 -0.90
N TYR A 276 1.54 7.83 -1.50
CA TYR A 276 0.36 8.46 -0.91
C TYR A 276 0.59 9.91 -0.45
N LEU A 277 1.15 10.73 -1.33
CA LEU A 277 1.44 12.14 -1.10
C LEU A 277 0.23 13.01 -1.44
N GLN A 278 -0.10 13.96 -0.57
CA GLN A 278 -1.17 14.92 -0.84
C GLN A 278 -0.61 16.16 -1.55
N PRO A 279 -1.04 16.49 -2.79
CA PRO A 279 -0.48 17.62 -3.56
C PRO A 279 -0.52 18.96 -2.81
N ALA A 280 -1.63 19.24 -2.12
CA ALA A 280 -1.82 20.47 -1.35
C ALA A 280 -0.92 20.58 -0.09
N GLU A 281 -0.26 19.50 0.32
CA GLU A 281 0.67 19.44 1.47
C GLU A 281 2.14 19.33 1.03
N MET A 282 2.43 19.40 -0.27
CA MET A 282 3.79 19.34 -0.82
C MET A 282 4.55 20.65 -0.55
N ARG A 283 5.12 20.74 0.64
CA ARG A 283 5.96 21.88 1.06
C ARG A 283 7.28 21.87 0.29
N PRO A 284 7.89 23.05 0.00
CA PRO A 284 9.19 23.12 -0.67
C PRO A 284 10.28 22.26 0.00
N GLY A 285 10.34 22.27 1.33
CA GLY A 285 11.31 21.46 2.09
C GLY A 285 11.12 19.96 1.95
N LEU A 286 9.88 19.47 1.83
CA LEU A 286 9.62 18.06 1.55
C LEU A 286 10.06 17.69 0.13
N ILE A 287 9.82 18.55 -0.86
CA ILE A 287 10.31 18.33 -2.23
C ILE A 287 11.85 18.32 -2.23
N ASP A 288 12.50 19.22 -1.49
CA ASP A 288 13.97 19.23 -1.36
C ASP A 288 14.49 17.91 -0.82
N VAL A 289 13.94 17.41 0.29
CA VAL A 289 14.38 16.15 0.89
C VAL A 289 14.14 14.96 -0.05
N LEU A 290 12.98 14.87 -0.70
CA LEU A 290 12.66 13.78 -1.63
C LEU A 290 13.53 13.77 -2.90
N THR A 291 14.06 14.93 -3.32
CA THR A 291 14.85 15.05 -4.55
C THR A 291 16.37 15.06 -4.32
N SER A 292 16.83 15.36 -3.10
CA SER A 292 18.26 15.55 -2.82
C SER A 292 18.87 14.57 -1.82
N THR A 293 18.05 13.80 -1.09
CA THR A 293 18.55 12.82 -0.12
C THR A 293 18.98 11.54 -0.83
N PRO A 294 20.26 11.10 -0.71
CA PRO A 294 20.70 9.83 -1.27
C PRO A 294 19.83 8.66 -0.78
N LYS A 295 19.64 7.64 -1.63
CA LYS A 295 18.75 6.49 -1.42
C LYS A 295 17.24 6.81 -1.31
N VAL A 296 16.83 8.07 -1.12
CA VAL A 296 15.42 8.43 -1.27
C VAL A 296 15.10 8.53 -2.75
N ALA A 297 14.19 7.68 -3.23
CA ALA A 297 13.77 7.70 -4.62
C ALA A 297 13.02 9.01 -4.90
N PRO A 298 13.40 9.78 -5.94
CA PRO A 298 12.64 10.96 -6.37
C PRO A 298 11.36 10.50 -7.08
N TYR A 299 10.42 10.00 -6.30
CA TYR A 299 9.17 9.40 -6.75
C TYR A 299 7.99 10.08 -6.04
N PHE A 300 7.00 10.49 -6.82
CA PHE A 300 5.91 11.32 -6.37
C PHE A 300 4.57 10.67 -6.74
N ASP A 301 4.05 9.83 -5.84
CA ASP A 301 2.68 9.31 -5.90
C ASP A 301 1.70 10.34 -5.33
N LEU A 302 1.20 11.20 -6.22
CA LEU A 302 0.42 12.39 -5.90
C LEU A 302 -1.08 12.11 -6.09
N SER A 303 -1.84 12.20 -5.00
CA SER A 303 -3.29 11.97 -5.03
C SER A 303 -4.08 13.17 -5.59
N PHE A 304 -3.99 13.45 -6.90
CA PHE A 304 -4.72 14.56 -7.54
C PHE A 304 -6.23 14.32 -7.61
N GLN A 305 -6.67 13.09 -7.92
CA GLN A 305 -8.08 12.64 -8.03
C GLN A 305 -8.85 13.23 -9.22
N HIS A 306 -8.63 14.49 -9.56
CA HIS A 306 -9.13 15.17 -10.76
C HIS A 306 -8.25 16.41 -11.03
N SER A 307 -8.49 17.17 -12.09
CA SER A 307 -7.82 18.47 -12.32
C SER A 307 -8.79 19.66 -12.43
N ALA A 308 -10.04 19.41 -12.85
CA ALA A 308 -11.06 20.46 -12.94
C ALA A 308 -11.42 21.08 -11.57
N PRO A 309 -11.35 22.42 -11.41
CA PRO A 309 -11.57 23.08 -10.13
C PRO A 309 -12.96 22.85 -9.51
N GLY A 310 -14.00 22.73 -10.36
CA GLY A 310 -15.38 22.49 -9.92
C GLY A 310 -15.53 21.13 -9.27
N VAL A 311 -15.07 20.09 -9.97
CA VAL A 311 -15.06 18.70 -9.50
C VAL A 311 -14.20 18.55 -8.23
N LEU A 312 -12.99 19.11 -8.22
CA LEU A 312 -12.12 19.06 -7.05
C LEU A 312 -12.75 19.70 -5.82
N ARG A 313 -13.43 20.84 -5.97
CA ARG A 313 -14.15 21.49 -4.86
C ARG A 313 -15.26 20.59 -4.32
N ALA A 314 -16.03 19.95 -5.20
CA ALA A 314 -17.07 19.00 -4.82
C ALA A 314 -16.48 17.75 -4.14
N MET A 315 -15.27 17.34 -4.52
CA MET A 315 -14.48 16.30 -3.86
C MET A 315 -13.88 16.73 -2.50
N ARG A 316 -13.98 18.02 -2.13
CA ARG A 316 -13.22 18.67 -1.03
C ARG A 316 -11.71 18.54 -1.17
N ARG A 317 -11.23 18.59 -2.40
CA ARG A 317 -9.82 18.75 -2.79
C ARG A 317 -9.58 20.20 -3.22
N PHE A 318 -8.30 20.56 -3.33
CA PHE A 318 -7.86 21.90 -3.68
C PHE A 318 -6.81 21.83 -4.78
N GLY A 319 -6.85 22.79 -5.69
CA GLY A 319 -5.96 22.88 -6.84
C GLY A 319 -6.75 22.96 -8.13
N ASP A 320 -5.98 22.95 -9.21
CA ASP A 320 -6.42 23.01 -10.60
C ASP A 320 -5.27 22.52 -11.47
N THR A 321 -5.53 22.33 -12.77
CA THR A 321 -4.53 21.88 -13.74
C THR A 321 -3.24 22.69 -13.69
N ASP A 322 -3.33 24.03 -13.73
CA ASP A 322 -2.15 24.87 -13.87
C ASP A 322 -1.27 24.78 -12.62
N ARG A 323 -1.87 24.80 -11.42
CA ARG A 323 -1.14 24.61 -10.16
C ARG A 323 -0.52 23.23 -10.01
N PHE A 324 -1.17 22.20 -10.54
CA PHE A 324 -0.64 20.84 -10.51
C PHE A 324 0.52 20.67 -11.49
N LEU A 325 0.45 21.28 -12.67
CA LEU A 325 1.57 21.34 -13.61
C LEU A 325 2.75 22.12 -13.01
N GLU A 326 2.51 23.28 -12.39
CA GLU A 326 3.56 24.04 -11.68
C GLU A 326 4.26 23.23 -10.57
N LEU A 327 3.51 22.40 -9.83
CA LEU A 327 4.07 21.50 -8.83
C LEU A 327 4.99 20.45 -9.48
N LEU A 328 4.54 19.81 -10.56
CA LEU A 328 5.32 18.82 -11.29
C LEU A 328 6.57 19.44 -11.93
N ASP A 329 6.46 20.64 -12.48
CA ASP A 329 7.59 21.40 -13.03
C ASP A 329 8.61 21.75 -11.95
N THR A 330 8.13 22.14 -10.76
CA THR A 330 9.00 22.40 -9.61
C THR A 330 9.77 21.15 -9.21
N ILE A 331 9.10 19.99 -9.17
CA ILE A 331 9.74 18.70 -8.86
C ILE A 331 10.80 18.36 -9.92
N ARG A 332 10.43 18.42 -11.21
CA ARG A 332 11.32 18.05 -12.32
C ARG A 332 12.47 19.04 -12.51
N SER A 333 12.31 20.30 -12.11
CA SER A 333 13.43 21.26 -12.10
C SER A 333 14.56 20.85 -11.14
N LYS A 334 14.23 20.10 -10.09
CA LYS A 334 15.19 19.59 -9.09
C LYS A 334 15.66 18.18 -9.41
N ALA A 335 14.76 17.34 -9.90
CA ALA A 335 15.05 15.96 -10.31
C ALA A 335 14.38 15.67 -11.66
N PRO A 336 15.06 15.92 -12.80
CA PRO A 336 14.46 15.79 -14.13
C PRO A 336 13.88 14.40 -14.45
N GLN A 337 14.47 13.35 -13.86
CA GLN A 337 14.05 11.96 -14.03
C GLN A 337 13.02 11.49 -13.00
N ALA A 338 12.55 12.39 -12.12
CA ALA A 338 11.62 12.05 -11.05
C ALA A 338 10.39 11.32 -11.59
N GLY A 339 10.03 10.21 -10.95
CA GLY A 339 8.81 9.48 -11.24
C GLY A 339 7.60 10.22 -10.69
N ALA A 340 6.53 10.34 -11.46
CA ALA A 340 5.28 10.93 -11.02
C ALA A 340 4.11 10.00 -11.34
N ARG A 341 3.29 9.72 -10.32
CA ARG A 341 2.11 8.87 -10.42
C ARG A 341 0.90 9.59 -9.85
N SER A 342 -0.28 9.30 -10.39
CA SER A 342 -1.54 9.71 -9.78
C SER A 342 -2.69 8.78 -10.15
N ASN A 343 -3.74 8.85 -9.33
CA ASN A 343 -5.03 8.22 -9.60
C ASN A 343 -6.11 9.29 -9.84
N PHE A 344 -7.04 9.02 -10.75
CA PHE A 344 -8.11 9.92 -11.16
C PHE A 344 -9.47 9.23 -11.09
N ILE A 345 -10.50 9.98 -10.71
CA ILE A 345 -11.89 9.53 -10.67
C ILE A 345 -12.67 10.31 -11.72
N VAL A 346 -13.23 9.62 -12.70
CA VAL A 346 -14.11 10.19 -13.72
C VAL A 346 -15.57 9.89 -13.41
N GLY A 347 -16.47 10.74 -13.90
CA GLY A 347 -17.90 10.58 -13.71
C GLY A 347 -18.40 10.98 -12.32
N PHE A 348 -17.63 11.81 -11.60
CA PHE A 348 -18.03 12.33 -10.29
C PHE A 348 -19.36 13.11 -10.39
N PRO A 349 -20.23 13.13 -9.36
CA PRO A 349 -21.51 13.83 -9.44
C PRO A 349 -21.37 15.29 -9.88
N GLY A 350 -22.04 15.64 -10.98
CA GLY A 350 -21.99 16.97 -11.60
C GLY A 350 -20.84 17.22 -12.58
N GLU A 351 -19.97 16.25 -12.87
CA GLU A 351 -18.86 16.41 -13.83
C GLU A 351 -19.38 16.63 -15.27
N THR A 352 -18.91 17.70 -15.91
CA THR A 352 -19.30 18.08 -17.27
C THR A 352 -18.24 17.69 -18.31
N GLU A 353 -18.60 17.73 -19.60
CA GLU A 353 -17.65 17.55 -20.70
C GLU A 353 -16.48 18.56 -20.66
N ALA A 354 -16.72 19.78 -20.17
CA ALA A 354 -15.66 20.78 -20.01
C ALA A 354 -14.70 20.41 -18.87
N ASP A 355 -15.18 19.78 -17.81
CA ASP A 355 -14.34 19.27 -16.73
C ASP A 355 -13.49 18.08 -17.20
N LEU A 356 -14.06 17.21 -18.04
CA LEU A 356 -13.34 16.09 -18.65
C LEU A 356 -12.23 16.57 -19.59
N ALA A 357 -12.51 17.55 -20.45
CA ALA A 357 -11.50 18.17 -21.32
C ALA A 357 -10.37 18.84 -20.52
N GLU A 358 -10.68 19.39 -19.34
CA GLU A 358 -9.69 19.95 -18.43
C GLU A 358 -8.81 18.85 -17.79
N LEU A 359 -9.36 17.66 -17.54
CA LEU A 359 -8.59 16.48 -17.14
C LEU A 359 -7.66 16.00 -18.25
N GLU A 360 -8.14 15.89 -19.49
CA GLU A 360 -7.30 15.53 -20.65
C GLU A 360 -6.13 16.51 -20.84
N ARG A 361 -6.40 17.82 -20.72
CA ARG A 361 -5.38 18.87 -20.76
C ARG A 361 -4.31 18.66 -19.70
N PHE A 362 -4.73 18.35 -18.47
CA PHE A 362 -3.81 18.07 -17.38
C PHE A 362 -2.98 16.82 -17.66
N LEU A 363 -3.60 15.68 -17.99
CA LEU A 363 -2.89 14.42 -18.21
C LEU A 363 -1.83 14.56 -19.32
N THR A 364 -2.19 15.21 -20.42
CA THR A 364 -1.27 15.48 -21.53
C THR A 364 -0.05 16.30 -21.09
N GLY A 365 -0.27 17.38 -20.31
CA GLY A 365 0.81 18.24 -19.84
C GLY A 365 1.61 17.66 -18.67
N ALA A 366 0.99 16.79 -17.87
CA ALA A 366 1.57 16.29 -16.63
C ALA A 366 2.68 15.26 -16.88
N ARG A 367 2.71 14.58 -18.03
CA ARG A 367 3.74 13.58 -18.39
C ARG A 367 3.99 12.56 -17.26
N LEU A 368 2.93 12.01 -16.69
CA LEU A 368 3.02 11.07 -15.56
C LEU A 368 3.57 9.71 -16.03
N ASP A 369 4.37 9.08 -15.17
CA ASP A 369 4.95 7.75 -15.42
C ASP A 369 3.94 6.62 -15.18
N ALA A 370 2.95 6.85 -14.32
CA ALA A 370 1.85 5.93 -14.07
C ALA A 370 0.54 6.69 -13.80
N ILE A 371 -0.55 6.21 -14.39
CA ILE A 371 -1.89 6.83 -14.29
C ILE A 371 -2.91 5.75 -14.02
N GLY A 372 -3.57 5.81 -12.86
CA GLY A 372 -4.76 5.01 -12.58
C GLY A 372 -6.04 5.82 -12.84
N VAL A 373 -7.02 5.22 -13.50
CA VAL A 373 -8.32 5.85 -13.79
C VAL A 373 -9.43 4.96 -13.25
N PHE A 374 -10.36 5.56 -12.51
CA PHE A 374 -11.49 4.86 -11.89
C PHE A 374 -12.78 5.58 -12.22
N GLY A 375 -13.84 4.83 -12.53
CA GLY A 375 -15.18 5.38 -12.56
C GLY A 375 -15.65 5.70 -11.14
N TYR A 376 -16.37 6.81 -10.96
CA TYR A 376 -17.02 7.12 -9.69
C TYR A 376 -17.99 6.00 -9.32
N SER A 377 -17.92 5.57 -8.05
CA SER A 377 -18.85 4.62 -7.45
C SER A 377 -19.31 5.18 -6.10
N ASP A 378 -20.59 4.97 -5.80
CA ASP A 378 -21.15 5.33 -4.51
C ASP A 378 -20.61 4.40 -3.43
N GLU A 379 -19.92 4.99 -2.45
CA GLU A 379 -19.46 4.28 -1.27
C GLU A 379 -20.34 4.60 -0.07
N GLU A 380 -20.95 3.58 0.52
CA GLU A 380 -21.87 3.74 1.66
C GLU A 380 -21.23 4.55 2.79
N GLY A 381 -21.98 5.52 3.32
CA GLY A 381 -21.53 6.41 4.39
C GLY A 381 -20.67 7.59 3.93
N THR A 382 -20.36 7.71 2.63
CA THR A 382 -19.68 8.88 2.08
C THR A 382 -20.65 10.01 1.75
N GLU A 383 -20.14 11.23 1.67
CA GLU A 383 -20.97 12.42 1.46
C GLU A 383 -21.47 12.50 0.01
N ALA A 384 -20.66 12.07 -0.95
CA ALA A 384 -20.97 12.10 -2.38
C ALA A 384 -22.17 11.21 -2.74
N VAL A 385 -22.50 10.21 -1.92
CA VAL A 385 -23.74 9.43 -2.06
C VAL A 385 -24.98 10.33 -2.05
N GLY A 386 -24.97 11.42 -1.27
CA GLY A 386 -26.08 12.36 -1.17
C GLY A 386 -26.08 13.46 -2.24
N TYR A 387 -25.12 13.47 -3.17
CA TYR A 387 -25.05 14.53 -4.19
C TYR A 387 -26.09 14.34 -5.28
N GLU A 388 -26.64 15.46 -5.75
CA GLU A 388 -27.53 15.51 -6.91
C GLU A 388 -26.73 15.48 -8.22
N ASN A 389 -27.39 15.26 -9.36
CA ASN A 389 -26.79 15.25 -10.70
C ASN A 389 -25.69 14.19 -10.90
N LYS A 390 -25.92 12.98 -10.38
CA LYS A 390 -25.08 11.83 -10.71
C LYS A 390 -25.23 11.48 -12.19
N LEU A 391 -24.12 11.05 -12.79
CA LEU A 391 -24.13 10.50 -14.13
C LEU A 391 -24.60 9.05 -14.08
N ASP A 392 -25.25 8.60 -15.15
CA ASP A 392 -25.59 7.19 -15.31
C ASP A 392 -24.35 6.33 -15.56
N ALA A 393 -24.49 5.04 -15.31
CA ALA A 393 -23.38 4.08 -15.39
C ALA A 393 -22.78 3.99 -16.79
N ASP A 394 -23.58 4.16 -17.85
CA ASP A 394 -23.10 4.11 -19.24
C ASP A 394 -22.20 5.31 -19.52
N THR A 395 -22.59 6.51 -19.11
CA THR A 395 -21.76 7.72 -19.22
C THR A 395 -20.45 7.59 -18.44
N ILE A 396 -20.49 7.04 -17.21
CA ILE A 396 -19.28 6.81 -16.41
C ILE A 396 -18.35 5.81 -17.11
N ALA A 397 -18.91 4.73 -17.66
CA ALA A 397 -18.15 3.70 -18.38
C ALA A 397 -17.51 4.25 -19.66
N GLU A 398 -18.23 5.07 -20.43
CA GLU A 398 -17.71 5.75 -21.62
C GLU A 398 -16.53 6.67 -21.27
N ARG A 399 -16.67 7.51 -20.23
CA ARG A 399 -15.58 8.39 -19.76
C ARG A 399 -14.39 7.61 -19.23
N LEU A 400 -14.64 6.53 -18.48
CA LEU A 400 -13.58 5.66 -17.98
C LEU A 400 -12.79 5.04 -19.13
N ALA A 401 -13.47 4.49 -20.14
CA ALA A 401 -12.82 3.91 -21.31
C ALA A 401 -11.99 4.96 -22.07
N HIS A 402 -12.55 6.15 -22.29
CA HIS A 402 -11.87 7.23 -22.99
C HIS A 402 -10.60 7.69 -22.27
N ILE A 403 -10.69 8.02 -20.98
CA ILE A 403 -9.54 8.52 -20.22
C ILE A 403 -8.52 7.42 -19.94
N SER A 404 -8.94 6.16 -19.81
CA SER A 404 -8.01 5.03 -19.66
C SER A 404 -7.19 4.81 -20.93
N GLN A 405 -7.81 4.91 -22.11
CA GLN A 405 -7.08 4.81 -23.38
C GLN A 405 -6.04 5.93 -23.53
N LEU A 406 -6.41 7.18 -23.17
CA LEU A 406 -5.46 8.29 -23.15
C LEU A 406 -4.32 8.05 -22.14
N ALA A 407 -4.63 7.54 -20.95
CA ALA A 407 -3.65 7.24 -19.92
C ALA A 407 -2.63 6.18 -20.37
N GLU A 408 -3.08 5.11 -21.02
CA GLU A 408 -2.22 4.06 -21.59
C GLU A 408 -1.29 4.61 -22.67
N GLU A 409 -1.82 5.45 -23.57
CA GLU A 409 -1.01 6.12 -24.59
C GLU A 409 0.07 7.01 -23.96
N LEU A 410 -0.32 7.86 -23.00
CA LEU A 410 0.59 8.82 -22.36
C LEU A 410 1.69 8.13 -21.54
N THR A 411 1.34 7.07 -20.81
CA THR A 411 2.32 6.31 -19.99
C THR A 411 3.27 5.50 -20.87
N SER A 412 2.79 4.93 -21.98
CA SER A 412 3.66 4.27 -22.97
C SER A 412 4.64 5.26 -23.62
N GLN A 413 4.16 6.43 -24.05
CA GLN A 413 5.03 7.51 -24.55
C GLN A 413 6.05 7.96 -23.50
N ARG A 414 5.65 7.99 -22.23
CA ARG A 414 6.55 8.39 -21.13
C ARG A 414 7.63 7.34 -20.89
N ALA A 415 7.31 6.05 -21.00
CA ALA A 415 8.30 4.98 -20.95
C ALA A 415 9.27 5.06 -22.14
N GLU A 416 8.79 5.32 -23.35
CA GLU A 416 9.62 5.49 -24.55
C GLU A 416 10.65 6.63 -24.41
N GLU A 417 10.29 7.74 -23.77
CA GLU A 417 11.22 8.84 -23.48
C GLU A 417 12.40 8.43 -22.60
N ARG A 418 12.26 7.35 -21.84
CA ARG A 418 13.33 6.82 -20.96
C ARG A 418 14.31 5.92 -21.71
N VAL A 419 14.03 5.54 -22.96
CA VAL A 419 14.96 4.74 -23.77
C VAL A 419 16.26 5.52 -23.96
N GLY A 420 17.37 4.86 -23.64
CA GLY A 420 18.72 5.43 -23.63
C GLY A 420 19.17 5.96 -22.27
N GLU A 421 18.27 6.13 -21.29
CA GLU A 421 18.64 6.48 -19.92
C GLU A 421 19.41 5.34 -19.23
N THR A 422 20.34 5.72 -18.35
CA THR A 422 20.97 4.79 -17.40
C THR A 422 20.24 4.91 -16.07
N LEU A 423 19.76 3.78 -15.56
CA LEU A 423 18.86 3.66 -14.42
C LEU A 423 19.53 2.81 -13.34
N GLN A 424 19.27 3.14 -12.07
CA GLN A 424 19.51 2.21 -10.97
C GLN A 424 18.28 1.35 -10.76
N VAL A 425 18.45 0.03 -10.95
CA VAL A 425 17.38 -0.97 -10.94
C VAL A 425 17.65 -1.96 -9.83
N LEU A 426 16.66 -2.14 -8.95
CA LEU A 426 16.67 -3.20 -7.95
C LEU A 426 16.12 -4.46 -8.61
N VAL A 427 16.91 -5.53 -8.66
CA VAL A 427 16.45 -6.86 -9.12
C VAL A 427 15.54 -7.45 -8.05
N GLU A 428 14.35 -7.90 -8.44
CA GLU A 428 13.34 -8.41 -7.52
C GLU A 428 13.07 -9.90 -7.70
N SER A 429 13.02 -10.38 -8.94
CA SER A 429 12.87 -11.80 -9.24
C SER A 429 13.77 -12.22 -10.40
N VAL A 430 14.13 -13.50 -10.40
CA VAL A 430 14.79 -14.18 -11.51
C VAL A 430 14.05 -15.50 -11.67
N GLU A 431 13.16 -15.54 -12.65
CA GLU A 431 12.23 -16.64 -12.86
C GLU A 431 12.70 -17.52 -14.03
N SER A 432 12.16 -18.73 -14.09
CA SER A 432 12.40 -19.66 -15.20
C SER A 432 11.07 -19.85 -15.95
N GLU A 433 10.92 -19.23 -17.11
CA GLU A 433 9.73 -19.38 -17.94
C GLU A 433 9.94 -20.41 -19.06
N GLU A 434 8.85 -20.81 -19.74
CA GLU A 434 8.88 -21.73 -20.89
C GLU A 434 9.76 -21.21 -22.04
N ASP A 435 9.78 -19.89 -22.26
CA ASP A 435 10.60 -19.21 -23.27
C ASP A 435 12.01 -18.85 -22.79
N GLY A 436 12.33 -19.23 -21.54
CA GLY A 436 13.62 -19.02 -20.92
C GLY A 436 13.54 -18.19 -19.64
N PRO A 437 14.66 -18.07 -18.91
CA PRO A 437 14.67 -17.38 -17.64
C PRO A 437 14.69 -15.85 -17.80
N VAL A 438 13.75 -15.17 -17.16
CA VAL A 438 13.55 -13.71 -17.19
C VAL A 438 13.93 -13.12 -15.83
N ALA A 439 14.67 -12.02 -15.83
CA ALA A 439 14.94 -11.25 -14.62
C ALA A 439 14.14 -9.95 -14.65
N ILE A 440 13.49 -9.66 -13.52
CA ILE A 440 12.61 -8.51 -13.35
C ILE A 440 13.15 -7.65 -12.21
N GLY A 441 13.12 -6.34 -12.41
CA GLY A 441 13.45 -5.36 -11.39
C GLY A 441 12.66 -4.08 -11.54
N ARG A 442 12.94 -3.09 -10.67
CA ARG A 442 12.28 -1.78 -10.74
C ARG A 442 13.26 -0.63 -10.54
N ALA A 443 13.09 0.40 -11.38
CA ALA A 443 13.83 1.64 -11.27
C ALA A 443 13.22 2.60 -10.24
N ALA A 444 13.93 3.69 -9.94
CA ALA A 444 13.47 4.68 -8.96
C ALA A 444 12.15 5.37 -9.32
N HIS A 445 11.71 5.35 -10.58
CA HIS A 445 10.43 5.95 -11.00
C HIS A 445 9.25 4.97 -10.99
N GLN A 446 9.49 3.68 -10.68
CA GLN A 446 8.49 2.61 -10.68
C GLN A 446 8.25 2.12 -9.26
N ALA A 447 7.02 2.24 -8.76
CA ALA A 447 6.61 1.60 -7.52
C ALA A 447 6.23 0.12 -7.72
N PRO A 448 6.35 -0.71 -6.68
CA PRO A 448 5.88 -2.09 -6.69
C PRO A 448 4.42 -2.27 -7.06
N GLU A 449 4.15 -3.34 -7.81
CA GLU A 449 2.82 -3.88 -8.17
C GLU A 449 1.88 -2.96 -8.97
N THR A 450 2.07 -1.65 -8.94
CA THR A 450 1.10 -0.68 -9.46
C THR A 450 1.56 0.10 -10.68
N ASP A 451 2.85 0.05 -10.99
CA ASP A 451 3.49 0.81 -12.08
C ASP A 451 4.10 -0.19 -13.08
N GLY A 452 4.85 0.30 -14.08
CA GLY A 452 5.64 -0.58 -14.94
C GLY A 452 6.85 -1.22 -14.23
N GLN A 453 7.48 -2.18 -14.89
CA GLN A 453 8.68 -2.87 -14.41
C GLN A 453 9.86 -2.71 -15.37
N VAL A 454 11.03 -3.21 -14.97
CA VAL A 454 12.20 -3.37 -15.84
C VAL A 454 12.41 -4.84 -16.10
N VAL A 455 12.34 -5.24 -17.37
CA VAL A 455 12.67 -6.57 -17.84
C VAL A 455 14.10 -6.56 -18.37
N PHE A 456 14.97 -7.39 -17.80
CA PHE A 456 16.36 -7.48 -18.23
C PHE A 456 16.50 -8.39 -19.46
N THR A 457 17.31 -7.97 -20.44
CA THR A 457 17.61 -8.77 -21.63
C THR A 457 18.48 -10.00 -21.33
N THR A 458 19.22 -9.97 -20.21
CA THR A 458 20.08 -11.05 -19.75
C THR A 458 19.98 -11.20 -18.23
N ARG A 459 20.15 -12.44 -17.76
CA ARG A 459 20.11 -12.78 -16.33
C ARG A 459 21.48 -13.02 -15.68
N GLU A 460 22.55 -12.97 -16.46
CA GLU A 460 23.87 -13.39 -15.98
C GLU A 460 24.33 -12.47 -14.84
N GLY A 461 24.61 -13.05 -13.67
CA GLY A 461 25.03 -12.28 -12.48
C GLY A 461 23.91 -11.56 -11.74
N LEU A 462 22.66 -11.61 -12.20
CA LEU A 462 21.52 -11.00 -11.50
C LEU A 462 20.96 -11.94 -10.43
N VAL A 463 20.71 -11.40 -9.24
CA VAL A 463 20.07 -12.08 -8.11
C VAL A 463 19.10 -11.13 -7.42
N PRO A 464 17.97 -11.61 -6.87
CA PRO A 464 17.06 -10.78 -6.09
C PRO A 464 17.78 -10.00 -4.98
N GLY A 465 17.45 -8.71 -4.85
CA GLY A 465 18.09 -7.79 -3.91
C GLY A 465 19.38 -7.15 -4.41
N LEU A 466 19.83 -7.44 -5.63
CA LEU A 466 20.97 -6.74 -6.23
C LEU A 466 20.51 -5.40 -6.83
N MET A 467 21.16 -4.31 -6.45
CA MET A 467 21.03 -3.02 -7.13
C MET A 467 22.04 -2.97 -8.29
N VAL A 468 21.56 -2.75 -9.51
CA VAL A 468 22.39 -2.70 -10.72
C VAL A 468 22.16 -1.41 -11.50
N GLU A 469 23.21 -0.93 -12.17
CA GLU A 469 23.04 0.07 -13.22
C GLU A 469 22.64 -0.63 -14.51
N ALA A 470 21.60 -0.14 -15.17
CA ALA A 470 21.08 -0.70 -16.40
C ALA A 470 20.72 0.39 -17.39
N LYS A 471 20.96 0.14 -18.68
CA LYS A 471 20.58 1.05 -19.75
C LYS A 471 19.25 0.59 -20.33
N ALA A 472 18.26 1.48 -20.37
CA ALA A 472 17.00 1.22 -21.06
C ALA A 472 17.27 1.19 -22.58
N VAL A 473 16.93 0.07 -23.23
CA VAL A 473 17.18 -0.16 -24.67
C VAL A 473 15.89 -0.27 -25.48
N GLY A 474 14.76 -0.47 -24.82
CA GLY A 474 13.44 -0.52 -25.44
C GLY A 474 12.34 -0.49 -24.40
N THR A 475 11.09 -0.63 -24.87
CA THR A 475 9.89 -0.68 -24.03
C THR A 475 8.88 -1.68 -24.58
N GLU A 476 8.04 -2.20 -23.70
CA GLU A 476 6.83 -2.96 -24.04
C GLU A 476 5.67 -2.34 -23.27
N GLY A 477 4.93 -1.45 -23.95
CA GLY A 477 3.95 -0.58 -23.28
C GLY A 477 4.64 0.31 -22.24
N VAL A 478 4.30 0.12 -20.97
CA VAL A 478 4.88 0.85 -19.83
C VAL A 478 6.14 0.21 -19.25
N ASP A 479 6.43 -1.03 -19.63
CA ASP A 479 7.59 -1.77 -19.13
C ASP A 479 8.85 -1.38 -19.91
N LEU A 480 9.96 -1.25 -19.19
CA LEU A 480 11.26 -0.96 -19.79
C LEU A 480 12.01 -2.26 -20.04
N VAL A 481 12.59 -2.40 -21.23
CA VAL A 481 13.56 -3.44 -21.54
C VAL A 481 14.96 -2.87 -21.34
N ALA A 482 15.78 -3.49 -20.49
CA ALA A 482 17.08 -2.93 -20.12
C ALA A 482 18.23 -3.96 -20.18
N GLU A 483 19.41 -3.46 -20.51
CA GLU A 483 20.68 -4.18 -20.44
C GLU A 483 21.42 -3.76 -19.16
N HIS A 484 21.72 -4.71 -18.27
CA HIS A 484 22.53 -4.39 -17.09
C HIS A 484 23.99 -4.14 -17.51
N LEU A 485 24.59 -3.09 -16.97
CA LEU A 485 25.97 -2.74 -17.27
C LEU A 485 26.90 -3.61 -16.43
N THR A 486 27.77 -4.39 -17.07
CA THR A 486 28.81 -5.13 -16.33
C THR A 486 29.83 -4.15 -15.74
N LEU A 487 30.43 -4.49 -14.59
CA LEU A 487 31.43 -3.68 -13.86
C LEU A 487 32.63 -3.18 -14.71
N SER A 488 32.79 -3.64 -15.95
CA SER A 488 33.83 -3.15 -16.88
C SER A 488 33.43 -1.90 -17.69
N GLU A 489 32.13 -1.60 -17.79
CA GLU A 489 31.60 -0.50 -18.62
C GLU A 489 31.25 0.76 -17.82
N ALA A 490 31.00 0.65 -16.52
CA ALA A 490 30.73 1.79 -15.62
C ALA A 490 31.95 2.73 -15.40
N ALA A 491 33.11 2.41 -15.99
CA ALA A 491 34.36 3.15 -15.83
C ALA A 491 34.86 3.82 -17.13
N ARG A 492 34.00 4.05 -18.13
CA ARG A 492 34.37 4.74 -19.38
C ARG A 492 33.69 6.08 -19.56
#